data_AF-A0A9X3FN93-F1
#
_entry.id   AF-A0A9X3FN93-F1
#
_cell.length_a   1.000
_cell.length_b   1.000
_cell.length_c   1.000
_cell.angle_alpha   90.00
_cell.angle_beta   90.00
_cell.angle_gamma   90.00
#
_symmetry.space_group_name_H-M   'P 1'
#
loop_
_entity.id
_entity.type
_entity.pdbx_description
1 polymer ?
#
loop_
_entity_poly.entity_id
_entity_poly.type
_entity_poly.pdbx_seq_one_letter_code
_entity_poly.pdbx_strand_id
1 'polypeptide(L)'
;MDISNIDFSKVDANLGIKLGQDQAPLQMIIYLNLACPFCRKFHQANQGLLEDYVSRGLLQVSIKLYDRDKKDLRNSNIIHQYLPYDDPELAYQWINYFLAHQEVFKHADQTEVVQWLEEELALKKQDNQDFAQSIRDEGEAAGVQFIPTAYFKGQIFDEHEDYFTIREWLDNALARVKGQDRDVPAVDTSKITDKQALILGDDQAPVTVYEYLNFRCPDAKTYFQAVQAEMEKLVANGQVRRVIKHLPMTKKGLFKGNVMNRFVDYKKPDQAYQQIVSIYDHLGEWAASDWAGVFDFAEETLGFKYQGNKINETVVGEEADAAHITVTPTVIVGDQVFYDDLDSDEVLATIKNQ
;
A
#
# COMPACT_ATOMS: atom_id res chain seq x y z
N MET A 1 -6.24 5.78 9.79
CA MET A 1 -5.88 6.97 8.99
C MET A 1 -6.79 7.01 7.77
N ASP A 2 -7.42 8.14 7.42
CA ASP A 2 -8.07 8.26 6.11
C ASP A 2 -6.99 8.48 5.06
N ILE A 3 -6.68 7.42 4.30
CA ILE A 3 -5.62 7.39 3.29
C ILE A 3 -6.15 7.73 1.89
N SER A 4 -7.47 7.91 1.73
CA SER A 4 -8.13 8.10 0.44
C SER A 4 -7.74 9.40 -0.28
N ASN A 5 -7.16 10.36 0.46
CA ASN A 5 -6.88 11.72 -0.01
C ASN A 5 -5.39 12.00 -0.25
N ILE A 6 -4.49 11.01 -0.10
CA ILE A 6 -3.05 11.22 -0.32
C ILE A 6 -2.72 11.04 -1.81
N ASP A 7 -2.10 12.07 -2.40
CA ASP A 7 -1.74 12.12 -3.82
C ASP A 7 -0.22 12.02 -4.00
N PHE A 8 0.27 10.81 -4.27
CA PHE A 8 1.70 10.57 -4.45
C PHE A 8 2.31 11.16 -5.70
N SER A 9 1.50 11.56 -6.70
CA SER A 9 2.05 12.24 -7.87
C SER A 9 2.70 13.57 -7.52
N LYS A 10 2.42 14.09 -6.32
CA LYS A 10 2.97 15.34 -5.78
C LYS A 10 4.14 15.13 -4.81
N VAL A 11 4.56 13.89 -4.57
CA VAL A 11 5.66 13.59 -3.66
C VAL A 11 6.96 13.41 -4.44
N ASP A 12 7.97 14.22 -4.13
CA ASP A 12 9.31 14.09 -4.69
C ASP A 12 10.12 13.06 -3.89
N ALA A 13 10.49 11.96 -4.52
CA ALA A 13 11.36 10.94 -3.93
C ALA A 13 12.75 11.50 -3.56
N ASN A 14 13.16 12.63 -4.15
CA ASN A 14 14.45 13.25 -3.89
C ASN A 14 14.48 14.21 -2.70
N LEU A 15 13.32 14.67 -2.24
CA LEU A 15 13.21 15.59 -1.12
C LEU A 15 13.23 14.83 0.22
N GLY A 16 14.13 15.21 1.12
CA GLY A 16 14.29 14.61 2.44
C GLY A 16 15.73 14.16 2.73
N ILE A 17 15.94 13.55 3.89
CA ILE A 17 17.19 12.88 4.27
C ILE A 17 17.18 11.50 3.61
N LYS A 18 18.10 11.27 2.67
CA LYS A 18 18.18 10.03 1.90
C LYS A 18 19.15 9.03 2.54
N LEU A 19 18.62 7.90 2.98
CA LEU A 19 19.41 6.80 3.53
C LEU A 19 19.54 5.68 2.53
N GLY A 20 20.74 5.15 2.38
CA GLY A 20 21.04 4.13 1.39
C GLY A 20 21.46 4.68 0.04
N GLN A 21 21.74 3.76 -0.87
CA GLN A 21 22.36 4.05 -2.16
C GLN A 21 21.37 4.64 -3.16
N ASP A 22 21.78 5.63 -3.96
CA ASP A 22 20.93 6.22 -5.02
C ASP A 22 20.47 5.18 -6.07
N GLN A 23 21.30 4.17 -6.32
CA GLN A 23 20.99 3.04 -7.20
C GLN A 23 20.21 1.90 -6.52
N ALA A 24 19.76 2.07 -5.27
CA ALA A 24 19.01 1.02 -4.59
C ALA A 24 17.75 0.67 -5.40
N PRO A 25 17.45 -0.63 -5.60
CA PRO A 25 16.34 -1.07 -6.45
C PRO A 25 14.96 -0.69 -5.90
N LEU A 26 14.87 -0.42 -4.61
CA LEU A 26 13.63 -0.08 -3.91
C LEU A 26 13.75 1.31 -3.29
N GLN A 27 12.64 2.04 -3.26
CA GLN A 27 12.54 3.36 -2.63
C GLN A 27 11.34 3.40 -1.69
N MET A 28 11.51 3.99 -0.51
CA MET A 28 10.48 4.22 0.48
C MET A 28 10.53 5.68 0.95
N ILE A 29 9.37 6.26 1.22
CA ILE A 29 9.25 7.63 1.73
C ILE A 29 8.60 7.57 3.10
N ILE A 30 9.09 8.38 4.05
CA ILE A 30 8.56 8.42 5.41
C ILE A 30 8.44 9.87 5.88
N TYR A 31 7.22 10.36 6.09
CA TYR A 31 6.97 11.61 6.82
C TYR A 31 6.93 11.33 8.32
N LEU A 32 7.75 12.05 9.08
CA LEU A 32 7.81 11.92 10.53
C LEU A 32 8.06 13.25 11.23
N ASN A 33 7.65 13.34 12.49
CA ASN A 33 7.99 14.46 13.38
C ASN A 33 8.60 13.88 14.65
N LEU A 34 9.75 14.43 15.05
CA LEU A 34 10.55 13.82 16.12
C LEU A 34 9.88 13.86 17.50
N ALA A 35 8.84 14.65 17.74
CA ALA A 35 8.09 14.75 19.00
C ALA A 35 6.85 13.84 19.01
N CYS A 36 6.51 13.24 17.85
CA CYS A 36 5.34 12.40 17.72
C CYS A 36 5.57 11.01 18.33
N PRO A 37 4.80 10.59 19.35
CA PRO A 37 4.97 9.28 19.98
C PRO A 37 4.66 8.12 19.01
N PHE A 38 3.77 8.33 18.04
CA PHE A 38 3.47 7.34 17.01
C PHE A 38 4.62 7.20 16.00
N CYS A 39 5.31 8.30 15.66
CA CYS A 39 6.54 8.23 14.85
C CYS A 39 7.64 7.44 15.57
N ARG A 40 7.80 7.63 16.89
CA ARG A 40 8.72 6.83 17.71
C ARG A 40 8.35 5.35 17.68
N LYS A 41 7.06 5.02 17.88
CA LYS A 41 6.57 3.63 17.83
C LYS A 41 6.85 2.98 16.46
N PHE A 42 6.51 3.65 15.37
CA PHE A 42 6.76 3.18 14.01
C PHE A 42 8.25 2.94 13.76
N HIS A 43 9.09 3.91 14.13
CA HIS A 43 10.53 3.80 13.97
C HIS A 43 11.11 2.63 14.80
N GLN A 44 10.77 2.50 16.08
CA GLN A 44 11.24 1.40 16.93
C GLN A 44 10.84 0.02 16.41
N ALA A 45 9.64 -0.11 15.84
CA ALA A 45 9.15 -1.37 15.29
C ALA A 45 9.88 -1.78 13.99
N ASN A 46 10.35 -0.80 13.21
CA ASN A 46 10.80 -1.03 11.83
C ASN A 46 12.28 -0.68 11.56
N GLN A 47 12.98 0.04 12.44
CA GLN A 47 14.35 0.52 12.21
C GLN A 47 15.30 -0.61 11.79
N GLY A 48 15.26 -1.76 12.47
CA GLY A 48 16.16 -2.88 12.15
C GLY A 48 15.86 -3.54 10.80
N LEU A 49 14.61 -3.51 10.33
CA LEU A 49 14.25 -3.97 8.98
C LEU A 49 14.79 -3.01 7.92
N LEU A 50 14.55 -1.72 8.12
CA LEU A 50 14.95 -0.68 7.16
C LEU A 50 16.48 -0.60 7.08
N GLU A 51 17.18 -0.67 8.22
CA GLU A 51 18.65 -0.68 8.30
C GLU A 51 19.26 -1.92 7.63
N ASP A 52 18.69 -3.12 7.80
CA ASP A 52 19.14 -4.32 7.07
C ASP A 52 19.07 -4.10 5.56
N TYR A 53 17.93 -3.62 5.07
CA TYR A 53 17.70 -3.38 3.65
C TYR A 53 18.58 -2.26 3.08
N VAL A 54 18.72 -1.16 3.81
CA VAL A 54 19.58 -0.01 3.45
C VAL A 54 21.05 -0.42 3.40
N SER A 55 21.55 -1.10 4.44
CA SER A 55 22.97 -1.52 4.53
C SER A 55 23.36 -2.54 3.45
N ARG A 56 22.40 -3.35 2.99
CA ARG A 56 22.57 -4.29 1.87
C ARG A 56 22.47 -3.61 0.49
N GLY A 57 22.23 -2.29 0.44
CA GLY A 57 22.05 -1.52 -0.80
C GLY A 57 20.76 -1.85 -1.54
N LEU A 58 19.75 -2.38 -0.85
CA LEU A 58 18.50 -2.88 -1.45
C LEU A 58 17.37 -1.85 -1.39
N LEU A 59 17.44 -0.92 -0.45
CA LEU A 59 16.43 0.10 -0.22
C LEU A 59 17.10 1.47 -0.06
N GLN A 60 16.53 2.49 -0.69
CA GLN A 60 16.73 3.88 -0.32
C GLN A 60 15.50 4.38 0.43
N VAL A 61 15.72 5.06 1.56
CA VAL A 61 14.64 5.65 2.37
C VAL A 61 14.79 7.16 2.38
N SER A 62 13.78 7.87 1.90
CA SER A 62 13.70 9.34 1.98
C SER A 62 12.88 9.73 3.22
N ILE A 63 13.58 10.12 4.28
CA ILE A 63 12.97 10.60 5.53
C ILE A 63 12.67 12.09 5.40
N LYS A 64 11.39 12.42 5.54
CA LYS A 64 10.87 13.79 5.47
C LYS A 64 10.48 14.25 6.87
N LEU A 65 11.32 15.10 7.46
CA LEU A 65 11.06 15.71 8.76
C LEU A 65 9.97 16.77 8.60
N TYR A 66 8.75 16.39 8.97
CA TYR A 66 7.54 17.15 8.69
C TYR A 66 7.22 18.08 9.87
N ASP A 67 7.44 19.37 9.65
CA ASP A 67 7.11 20.42 10.61
C ASP A 67 5.60 20.51 10.84
N ARG A 68 5.20 20.61 12.12
CA ARG A 68 3.78 20.66 12.52
C ARG A 68 3.54 21.75 13.54
N ASP A 69 2.49 22.55 13.33
CA ASP A 69 2.17 23.69 14.19
C ASP A 69 1.46 23.31 15.51
N LYS A 70 0.98 22.05 15.61
CA LYS A 70 0.35 21.55 16.83
C LYS A 70 1.33 21.69 18.01
N LYS A 71 0.82 22.20 19.13
CA LYS A 71 1.61 22.51 20.34
C LYS A 71 2.57 21.40 20.76
N ASP A 72 2.12 20.14 20.71
CA ASP A 72 2.93 18.98 21.15
C ASP A 72 3.95 18.49 20.11
N LEU A 73 3.98 19.08 18.92
CA LEU A 73 4.84 18.69 17.79
C LEU A 73 5.82 19.79 17.37
N ARG A 74 5.50 21.06 17.64
CA ARG A 74 6.30 22.22 17.20
C ARG A 74 7.72 22.27 17.75
N ASN A 75 8.01 21.58 18.86
CA ASN A 75 9.37 21.53 19.40
C ASN A 75 10.31 20.74 18.48
N SER A 76 9.79 19.82 17.67
CA SER A 76 10.59 19.16 16.63
C SER A 76 10.93 20.07 15.47
N ASN A 77 10.11 21.07 15.16
CA ASN A 77 10.44 22.05 14.12
C ASN A 77 11.74 22.82 14.49
N ILE A 78 12.02 22.99 15.79
CA ILE A 78 13.30 23.54 16.26
C ILE A 78 14.41 22.53 15.99
N ILE A 79 14.26 21.27 16.44
CA ILE A 79 15.27 20.22 16.29
C ILE A 79 15.61 19.96 14.81
N HIS A 80 14.63 19.97 13.91
CA HIS A 80 14.85 19.78 12.48
C HIS A 80 15.84 20.82 11.91
N GLN A 81 15.88 22.04 12.46
CA GLN A 81 16.83 23.09 12.05
C GLN A 81 18.28 22.81 12.50
N TYR A 82 18.53 21.79 13.31
CA TYR A 82 19.87 21.44 13.80
C TYR A 82 20.42 20.14 13.18
N LEU A 83 19.64 19.45 12.33
CA LEU A 83 20.10 18.21 11.71
C LEU A 83 20.92 18.47 10.44
N PRO A 84 22.02 17.73 10.19
CA PRO A 84 22.87 17.92 9.02
C PRO A 84 22.30 17.21 7.78
N TYR A 85 21.45 17.89 7.00
CA TYR A 85 20.80 17.29 5.82
C TYR A 85 21.79 16.89 4.69
N ASP A 86 22.98 17.49 4.68
CA ASP A 86 24.09 17.18 3.79
C ASP A 86 24.90 15.93 4.20
N ASP A 87 24.69 15.44 5.43
CA ASP A 87 25.22 14.17 5.93
C ASP A 87 24.07 13.27 6.41
N PRO A 88 23.42 12.52 5.48
CA PRO A 88 22.24 11.74 5.82
C PRO A 88 22.46 10.67 6.90
N GLU A 89 23.64 10.07 6.95
CA GLU A 89 23.96 9.05 7.96
C GLU A 89 24.06 9.67 9.35
N LEU A 90 24.74 10.83 9.48
CA LEU A 90 24.78 11.56 10.74
C LEU A 90 23.40 12.10 11.13
N ALA A 91 22.62 12.61 10.17
CA ALA A 91 21.26 13.05 10.41
C ALA A 91 20.36 11.90 10.92
N TYR A 92 20.51 10.69 10.37
CA TYR A 92 19.80 9.51 10.84
C TYR A 92 20.18 9.09 12.25
N GLN A 93 21.47 9.15 12.60
CA GLN A 93 21.90 8.93 13.99
C GLN A 93 21.22 9.91 14.96
N TRP A 94 21.12 11.19 14.57
CA TRP A 94 20.40 12.18 15.35
C TRP A 94 18.90 11.93 15.40
N ILE A 95 18.27 11.53 14.29
CA ILE A 95 16.85 11.12 14.28
C ILE A 95 16.62 10.01 15.30
N ASN A 96 17.45 8.97 15.29
CA ASN A 96 17.36 7.85 16.23
C ASN A 96 17.51 8.34 17.68
N TYR A 97 18.48 9.21 17.92
CA TYR A 97 18.69 9.82 19.23
C TYR A 97 17.46 10.61 19.71
N PHE A 98 16.93 11.52 18.90
CA PHE A 98 15.79 12.36 19.29
C PHE A 98 14.51 11.55 19.45
N LEU A 99 14.25 10.55 18.60
CA LEU A 99 13.11 9.66 18.78
C LEU A 99 13.22 8.84 20.08
N ALA A 100 14.43 8.44 20.49
CA ALA A 100 14.64 7.77 21.77
C ALA A 100 14.49 8.70 23.00
N HIS A 101 14.74 10.01 22.83
CA HIS A 101 14.77 11.00 23.92
C HIS A 101 13.62 12.02 23.87
N GLN A 102 12.48 11.65 23.27
CA GLN A 102 11.31 12.54 23.11
C GLN A 102 10.89 13.26 24.40
N GLU A 103 10.95 12.58 25.54
CA GLU A 103 10.50 13.12 26.82
C GLU A 103 11.34 14.32 27.28
N VAL A 104 12.57 14.49 26.77
CA VAL A 104 13.46 15.60 27.12
C VAL A 104 12.96 16.93 26.55
N PHE A 105 12.53 16.94 25.28
CA PHE A 105 12.23 18.19 24.57
C PHE A 105 10.74 18.38 24.26
N LYS A 106 9.93 17.32 24.23
CA LYS A 106 8.54 17.40 23.73
C LYS A 106 7.67 18.40 24.49
N HIS A 107 7.89 18.56 25.79
CA HIS A 107 7.13 19.45 26.67
C HIS A 107 7.94 20.62 27.26
N ALA A 108 9.23 20.73 26.89
CA ALA A 108 10.11 21.79 27.34
C ALA A 108 9.77 23.14 26.71
N ASP A 109 10.22 24.23 27.33
CA ASP A 109 10.20 25.55 26.69
C ASP A 109 11.11 25.57 25.46
N GLN A 110 10.75 26.32 24.42
CA GLN A 110 11.53 26.36 23.19
C GLN A 110 12.96 26.90 23.40
N THR A 111 13.13 27.82 24.37
CA THR A 111 14.45 28.35 24.74
C THR A 111 15.30 27.27 25.40
N GLU A 112 14.69 26.44 26.26
CA GLU A 112 15.37 25.30 26.90
C GLU A 112 15.76 24.24 25.87
N VAL A 113 14.91 23.98 24.86
CA VAL A 113 15.24 23.08 23.75
C VAL A 113 16.45 23.59 22.97
N VAL A 114 16.51 24.89 22.64
CA VAL A 114 17.67 25.49 21.95
C VAL A 114 18.93 25.38 22.80
N GLN A 115 18.84 25.73 24.09
CA GLN A 115 19.97 25.62 25.01
C GLN A 115 20.49 24.18 25.11
N TRP A 116 19.60 23.20 25.23
CA TRP A 116 19.94 21.79 25.25
C TRP A 116 20.67 21.35 23.98
N LEU A 117 20.17 21.75 22.80
CA LEU A 117 20.80 21.44 21.51
C LEU A 117 22.20 22.05 21.41
N GLU A 118 22.37 23.32 21.78
CA GLU A 118 23.63 24.06 21.57
C GLU A 118 24.67 23.80 22.66
N GLU A 119 24.26 23.68 23.92
CA GLU A 119 25.17 23.59 25.06
C GLU A 119 25.44 22.13 25.48
N GLU A 120 24.42 21.27 25.50
CA GLU A 120 24.58 19.87 25.93
C GLU A 120 24.97 18.95 24.77
N LEU A 121 24.30 19.11 23.61
CA LEU A 121 24.58 18.29 22.43
C LEU A 121 25.62 18.90 21.49
N ALA A 122 26.04 20.15 21.75
CA ALA A 122 27.00 20.89 20.93
C ALA A 122 26.60 20.97 19.43
N LEU A 123 25.29 20.93 19.15
CA LEU A 123 24.75 21.04 17.80
C LEU A 123 24.74 22.49 17.35
N LYS A 124 24.90 22.67 16.03
CA LYS A 124 24.82 23.98 15.40
C LYS A 124 23.58 24.03 14.54
N LYS A 125 22.90 25.18 14.59
CA LYS A 125 21.81 25.47 13.66
C LYS A 125 22.32 25.44 12.22
N GLN A 126 21.55 24.80 11.36
CA GLN A 126 21.84 24.61 9.94
C GLN A 126 21.04 25.60 9.08
N ASP A 127 21.51 25.82 7.86
CA ASP A 127 20.81 26.64 6.86
C ASP A 127 19.89 25.78 5.99
N ASN A 128 18.82 25.26 6.60
CA ASN A 128 17.93 24.28 5.99
C ASN A 128 16.44 24.70 6.01
N GLN A 129 16.17 25.99 6.20
CA GLN A 129 14.79 26.50 6.35
C GLN A 129 13.97 26.33 5.08
N ASP A 130 14.54 26.65 3.91
CA ASP A 130 13.88 26.45 2.61
C ASP A 130 13.60 24.96 2.36
N PHE A 131 14.49 24.07 2.83
CA PHE A 131 14.33 22.64 2.71
C PHE A 131 13.20 22.11 3.60
N ALA A 132 13.14 22.56 4.86
CA ALA A 132 12.06 22.24 5.78
C ALA A 132 10.69 22.76 5.27
N GLN A 133 10.67 23.97 4.70
CA GLN A 133 9.48 24.53 4.09
C GLN A 133 9.04 23.71 2.88
N SER A 134 9.97 23.27 2.03
CA SER A 134 9.65 22.42 0.88
C SER A 134 9.00 21.10 1.30
N ILE A 135 9.48 20.47 2.39
CA ILE A 135 8.86 19.25 2.94
C ILE A 135 7.44 19.53 3.42
N ARG A 136 7.23 20.68 4.07
CA ARG A 136 5.91 21.08 4.57
C ARG A 136 4.93 21.32 3.44
N ASP A 137 5.34 22.06 2.42
CA ASP A 137 4.53 22.38 1.24
C ASP A 137 4.18 21.11 0.44
N GLU A 138 5.14 20.20 0.28
CA GLU A 138 4.90 18.91 -0.36
C GLU A 138 3.90 18.05 0.43
N GLY A 139 4.07 17.95 1.75
CA GLY A 139 3.14 17.22 2.62
C GLY A 139 1.72 17.77 2.56
N GLU A 140 1.56 19.10 2.52
CA GLU A 140 0.26 19.75 2.35
C GLU A 140 -0.34 19.48 0.96
N ALA A 141 0.45 19.64 -0.10
CA ALA A 141 0.01 19.43 -1.49
C ALA A 141 -0.40 17.97 -1.76
N ALA A 142 0.35 17.02 -1.19
CA ALA A 142 0.10 15.59 -1.25
C ALA A 142 -1.02 15.12 -0.30
N GLY A 143 -1.61 16.01 0.52
CA GLY A 143 -2.70 15.65 1.42
C GLY A 143 -2.28 14.84 2.65
N VAL A 144 -1.01 14.88 3.05
CA VAL A 144 -0.48 14.18 4.24
C VAL A 144 -0.95 14.89 5.51
N GLN A 145 -2.08 14.42 6.07
CA GLN A 145 -2.69 15.01 7.27
C GLN A 145 -2.10 14.46 8.57
N PHE A 146 -1.68 13.20 8.58
CA PHE A 146 -1.27 12.49 9.80
C PHE A 146 0.21 12.09 9.71
N ILE A 147 0.80 11.76 10.85
CA ILE A 147 2.18 11.27 10.94
C ILE A 147 2.27 10.22 12.06
N PRO A 148 3.07 9.15 11.89
CA PRO A 148 3.91 8.86 10.73
C PRO A 148 3.07 8.47 9.51
N THR A 149 3.54 8.85 8.32
CA THR A 149 2.97 8.36 7.06
C THR A 149 4.12 7.87 6.20
N ALA A 150 4.11 6.57 5.92
CA ALA A 150 5.08 5.93 5.04
C ALA A 150 4.43 5.54 3.71
N TYR A 151 5.23 5.55 2.67
CA TYR A 151 4.85 5.14 1.34
C TYR A 151 5.87 4.18 0.74
N PHE A 152 5.37 3.07 0.20
CA PHE A 152 6.19 2.08 -0.48
C PHE A 152 5.37 1.40 -1.57
N LYS A 153 5.76 1.56 -2.85
CA LYS A 153 5.17 0.85 -4.00
C LYS A 153 3.63 0.84 -3.98
N GLY A 154 3.02 2.04 -3.91
CA GLY A 154 1.57 2.20 -3.86
C GLY A 154 0.94 2.02 -2.46
N GLN A 155 1.64 1.41 -1.50
CA GLN A 155 1.13 1.20 -0.15
C GLN A 155 1.33 2.47 0.70
N ILE A 156 0.26 2.93 1.35
CA ILE A 156 0.30 3.96 2.39
C ILE A 156 0.08 3.30 3.73
N PHE A 157 0.96 3.56 4.69
CA PHE A 157 0.87 2.92 6.00
C PHE A 157 1.44 3.80 7.11
N ASP A 158 1.12 3.43 8.36
CA ASP A 158 1.48 4.15 9.57
C ASP A 158 1.99 3.18 10.66
N GLU A 159 1.98 3.59 11.93
CA GLU A 159 2.46 2.77 13.05
C GLU A 159 1.59 1.55 13.40
N HIS A 160 0.47 1.34 12.71
CA HIS A 160 -0.37 0.15 12.86
C HIS A 160 0.07 -0.98 11.93
N GLU A 161 0.80 -0.68 10.86
CA GLU A 161 1.30 -1.71 9.94
C GLU A 161 2.45 -2.49 10.58
N ASP A 162 2.36 -3.81 10.55
CA ASP A 162 3.26 -4.66 11.30
C ASP A 162 4.54 -4.98 10.52
N TYR A 163 5.62 -5.23 11.27
CA TYR A 163 6.93 -5.57 10.75
C TYR A 163 6.89 -6.67 9.68
N PHE A 164 6.08 -7.73 9.87
CA PHE A 164 6.06 -8.86 8.93
C PHE A 164 5.42 -8.48 7.61
N THR A 165 4.38 -7.65 7.65
CA THR A 165 3.71 -7.15 6.45
C THR A 165 4.63 -6.23 5.64
N ILE A 166 5.32 -5.29 6.30
CA ILE A 166 6.29 -4.40 5.62
C ILE A 166 7.45 -5.20 5.03
N ARG A 167 7.97 -6.18 5.78
CA ARG A 167 9.01 -7.09 5.29
C ARG A 167 8.56 -7.87 4.06
N GLU A 168 7.34 -8.39 4.07
CA GLU A 168 6.78 -9.11 2.93
C GLU A 168 6.72 -8.22 1.69
N TRP A 169 6.28 -6.97 1.83
CA TRP A 169 6.26 -6.02 0.71
C TRP A 169 7.66 -5.78 0.15
N LEU A 170 8.66 -5.56 1.01
CA LEU A 170 10.05 -5.37 0.61
C LEU A 170 10.64 -6.61 -0.07
N ASP A 171 10.44 -7.81 0.51
CA ASP A 171 10.94 -9.08 -0.03
C ASP A 171 10.33 -9.35 -1.42
N ASN A 172 9.01 -9.14 -1.56
CA ASN A 172 8.30 -9.30 -2.83
C ASN A 172 8.80 -8.31 -3.89
N ALA A 173 8.91 -7.03 -3.54
CA ALA A 173 9.38 -6.01 -4.46
C ALA A 173 10.83 -6.27 -4.89
N LEU A 174 11.68 -6.77 -3.98
CA LEU A 174 13.06 -7.10 -4.29
C LEU A 174 13.19 -8.28 -5.26
N ALA A 175 12.38 -9.33 -5.08
CA ALA A 175 12.35 -10.48 -5.99
C ALA A 175 12.05 -10.03 -7.42
N ARG A 176 11.04 -9.14 -7.58
CA ARG A 176 10.66 -8.54 -8.87
C ARG A 176 11.83 -7.81 -9.54
N VAL A 177 12.52 -6.91 -8.82
CA VAL A 177 13.63 -6.13 -9.41
C VAL A 177 14.81 -7.02 -9.82
N LYS A 178 15.00 -8.17 -9.17
CA LYS A 178 16.06 -9.11 -9.54
C LYS A 178 15.74 -9.95 -10.78
N GLY A 179 14.58 -9.75 -11.41
CA GLY A 179 14.09 -10.63 -12.47
C GLY A 179 13.96 -12.08 -11.97
N GLN A 180 13.90 -12.27 -10.65
CA GLN A 180 13.44 -13.50 -10.07
C GLN A 180 11.92 -13.39 -10.13
N ASP A 181 11.38 -13.72 -11.31
CA ASP A 181 10.02 -14.22 -11.37
C ASP A 181 9.90 -15.20 -10.20
N ARG A 182 8.93 -14.95 -9.31
CA ARG A 182 8.51 -16.04 -8.44
C ARG A 182 8.29 -17.23 -9.37
N ASP A 183 8.76 -18.40 -8.97
CA ASP A 183 8.58 -19.65 -9.73
C ASP A 183 7.07 -19.97 -9.74
N VAL A 184 6.32 -19.18 -10.50
CA VAL A 184 4.87 -19.26 -10.70
C VAL A 184 4.76 -20.11 -11.94
N PRO A 185 4.25 -21.34 -11.81
CA PRO A 185 4.09 -22.20 -12.97
C PRO A 185 3.21 -21.51 -14.01
N ALA A 186 3.47 -21.78 -15.29
CA ALA A 186 2.61 -21.29 -16.36
C ALA A 186 1.16 -21.67 -16.09
N VAL A 187 0.26 -20.69 -16.21
CA VAL A 187 -1.16 -20.88 -16.00
C VAL A 187 -1.71 -21.82 -17.07
N ASP A 188 -2.38 -22.89 -16.64
CA ASP A 188 -3.07 -23.82 -17.54
C ASP A 188 -4.49 -23.29 -17.80
N THR A 189 -4.63 -22.47 -18.85
CA THR A 189 -5.90 -21.87 -19.25
C THR A 189 -6.96 -22.91 -19.63
N SER A 190 -6.57 -24.15 -19.93
CA SER A 190 -7.52 -25.24 -20.24
C SER A 190 -8.34 -25.69 -19.03
N LYS A 191 -7.93 -25.31 -17.81
CA LYS A 191 -8.64 -25.64 -16.56
C LYS A 191 -9.64 -24.59 -16.13
N ILE A 192 -9.61 -23.40 -16.76
CA ILE A 192 -10.43 -22.26 -16.39
C ILE A 192 -11.87 -22.48 -16.86
N THR A 193 -12.83 -22.18 -16.00
CA THR A 193 -14.26 -22.29 -16.29
C THR A 193 -15.01 -21.04 -15.83
N ASP A 194 -16.29 -20.94 -16.16
CA ASP A 194 -17.15 -19.85 -15.68
C ASP A 194 -17.80 -20.15 -14.31
N LYS A 195 -17.44 -21.27 -13.67
CA LYS A 195 -18.05 -21.68 -12.41
C LYS A 195 -17.73 -20.70 -11.31
N GLN A 196 -18.76 -20.40 -10.49
CA GLN A 196 -18.63 -19.62 -9.27
C GLN A 196 -17.95 -18.25 -9.51
N ALA A 197 -18.25 -17.62 -10.65
CA ALA A 197 -17.77 -16.30 -11.02
C ALA A 197 -18.91 -15.27 -11.06
N LEU A 198 -18.56 -14.00 -10.89
CA LEU A 198 -19.37 -12.88 -11.35
C LEU A 198 -19.11 -12.69 -12.85
N ILE A 199 -20.14 -12.86 -13.67
CA ILE A 199 -20.05 -12.70 -15.12
C ILE A 199 -20.76 -11.40 -15.51
N LEU A 200 -20.08 -10.56 -16.29
CA LEU A 200 -20.59 -9.29 -16.81
C LEU A 200 -20.38 -9.24 -18.34
N GLY A 201 -21.36 -8.71 -19.07
CA GLY A 201 -21.31 -8.59 -20.53
C GLY A 201 -21.97 -9.74 -21.27
N ASP A 202 -21.93 -9.67 -22.60
CA ASP A 202 -22.55 -10.65 -23.51
C ASP A 202 -21.70 -11.93 -23.57
N ASP A 203 -22.35 -13.10 -23.53
CA ASP A 203 -21.69 -14.41 -23.73
C ASP A 203 -21.09 -14.57 -25.14
N GLN A 204 -21.47 -13.70 -26.09
CA GLN A 204 -20.93 -13.64 -27.45
C GLN A 204 -19.92 -12.50 -27.66
N ALA A 205 -19.53 -11.78 -26.61
CA ALA A 205 -18.49 -10.76 -26.74
C ALA A 205 -17.18 -11.39 -27.27
N PRO A 206 -16.47 -10.71 -28.19
CA PRO A 206 -15.30 -11.29 -28.87
C PRO A 206 -14.12 -11.56 -27.93
N VAL A 207 -14.02 -10.83 -26.82
CA VAL A 207 -12.95 -10.98 -25.83
C VAL A 207 -13.54 -11.39 -24.49
N THR A 208 -13.04 -12.48 -23.90
CA THR A 208 -13.32 -12.85 -22.51
C THR A 208 -12.10 -12.55 -21.64
N VAL A 209 -12.33 -11.84 -20.53
CA VAL A 209 -11.31 -11.51 -19.54
C VAL A 209 -11.61 -12.24 -18.24
N TYR A 210 -10.71 -13.13 -17.83
CA TYR A 210 -10.81 -13.81 -16.53
C TYR A 210 -9.97 -13.06 -15.50
N GLU A 211 -10.55 -12.78 -14.34
CA GLU A 211 -9.93 -11.98 -13.28
C GLU A 211 -10.00 -12.74 -11.94
N TYR A 212 -8.85 -13.24 -11.48
CA TYR A 212 -8.70 -13.88 -10.16
C TYR A 212 -8.17 -12.85 -9.17
N LEU A 213 -9.08 -12.35 -8.35
CA LEU A 213 -8.82 -11.24 -7.45
C LEU A 213 -9.07 -11.66 -6.00
N ASN A 214 -8.23 -11.23 -5.07
CA ASN A 214 -8.55 -11.32 -3.65
C ASN A 214 -8.91 -9.96 -3.10
N PHE A 215 -10.06 -9.85 -2.44
CA PHE A 215 -10.55 -8.56 -1.94
C PHE A 215 -9.64 -7.83 -0.96
N ARG A 216 -8.72 -8.51 -0.26
CA ARG A 216 -7.75 -7.82 0.60
C ARG A 216 -6.52 -7.33 -0.17
N CYS A 217 -6.26 -7.85 -1.36
CA CYS A 217 -5.04 -7.59 -2.10
C CYS A 217 -4.99 -6.13 -2.61
N PRO A 218 -4.00 -5.33 -2.18
CA PRO A 218 -3.85 -3.95 -2.66
C PRO A 218 -3.54 -3.85 -4.16
N ASP A 219 -2.76 -4.78 -4.71
CA ASP A 219 -2.45 -4.81 -6.15
C ASP A 219 -3.73 -5.12 -6.95
N ALA A 220 -4.61 -5.99 -6.42
CA ALA A 220 -5.91 -6.27 -7.04
C ALA A 220 -6.85 -5.07 -6.98
N LYS A 221 -6.85 -4.30 -5.88
CA LYS A 221 -7.54 -3.01 -5.79
C LYS A 221 -7.04 -2.05 -6.86
N THR A 222 -5.71 -1.87 -6.92
CA THR A 222 -5.06 -0.93 -7.83
C THR A 222 -5.43 -1.22 -9.28
N TYR A 223 -5.29 -2.48 -9.70
CA TYR A 223 -5.74 -2.94 -11.01
C TYR A 223 -7.22 -2.66 -11.24
N PHE A 224 -8.08 -3.15 -10.34
CA PHE A 224 -9.53 -3.12 -10.52
C PHE A 224 -10.03 -1.69 -10.70
N GLN A 225 -9.53 -0.75 -9.89
CA GLN A 225 -9.87 0.68 -9.98
C GLN A 225 -9.29 1.33 -11.25
N ALA A 226 -8.05 0.98 -11.63
CA ALA A 226 -7.41 1.55 -12.82
C ALA A 226 -8.15 1.18 -14.13
N VAL A 227 -8.65 -0.05 -14.25
CA VAL A 227 -9.35 -0.50 -15.47
C VAL A 227 -10.86 -0.26 -15.45
N GLN A 228 -11.43 0.12 -14.30
CA GLN A 228 -12.88 0.11 -14.06
C GLN A 228 -13.68 0.82 -15.16
N ALA A 229 -13.42 2.12 -15.36
CA ALA A 229 -14.22 2.95 -16.24
C ALA A 229 -14.13 2.52 -17.71
N GLU A 230 -13.00 1.98 -18.14
CA GLU A 230 -12.83 1.49 -19.51
C GLU A 230 -13.48 0.11 -19.69
N MET A 231 -13.30 -0.80 -18.73
CA MET A 231 -13.95 -2.11 -18.74
C MET A 231 -15.47 -2.01 -18.72
N GLU A 232 -16.05 -1.08 -17.95
CA GLU A 232 -17.49 -0.80 -17.97
C GLU A 232 -18.00 -0.40 -19.37
N LYS A 233 -17.25 0.45 -20.09
CA LYS A 233 -17.60 0.82 -21.48
C LYS A 233 -17.49 -0.36 -22.44
N LEU A 234 -16.40 -1.13 -22.35
CA LEU A 234 -16.15 -2.27 -23.22
C LEU A 234 -17.22 -3.36 -23.02
N VAL A 235 -17.63 -3.60 -21.78
CA VAL A 235 -18.76 -4.48 -21.45
C VAL A 235 -20.07 -3.95 -22.00
N ALA A 236 -20.38 -2.68 -21.79
CA ALA A 236 -21.63 -2.07 -22.27
C ALA A 236 -21.75 -2.05 -23.80
N ASN A 237 -20.62 -1.96 -24.51
CA ASN A 237 -20.55 -2.02 -25.97
C ASN A 237 -20.54 -3.45 -26.52
N GLY A 238 -20.62 -4.47 -25.67
CA GLY A 238 -20.56 -5.88 -26.09
C GLY A 238 -19.20 -6.33 -26.61
N GLN A 239 -18.13 -5.57 -26.34
CA GLN A 239 -16.78 -5.88 -26.79
C GLN A 239 -16.06 -6.84 -25.84
N VAL A 240 -16.39 -6.79 -24.54
CA VAL A 240 -15.76 -7.60 -23.51
C VAL A 240 -16.80 -8.33 -22.67
N ARG A 241 -16.52 -9.61 -22.39
CA ARG A 241 -17.13 -10.40 -21.34
C ARG A 241 -16.16 -10.52 -20.18
N ARG A 242 -16.54 -10.08 -18.98
CA ARG A 242 -15.71 -10.18 -17.77
C ARG A 242 -16.17 -11.36 -16.93
N VAL A 243 -15.21 -12.15 -16.45
CA VAL A 243 -15.41 -13.26 -15.53
C VAL A 243 -14.56 -13.03 -14.29
N ILE A 244 -15.16 -12.44 -13.26
CA ILE A 244 -14.49 -12.04 -12.02
C ILE A 244 -14.67 -13.14 -10.98
N LYS A 245 -13.56 -13.62 -10.42
CA LYS A 245 -13.49 -14.71 -9.43
C LYS A 245 -12.75 -14.23 -8.19
N HIS A 246 -13.35 -14.46 -7.02
CA HIS A 246 -12.63 -14.25 -5.77
C HIS A 246 -11.63 -15.39 -5.54
N LEU A 247 -10.33 -15.11 -5.63
CA LEU A 247 -9.27 -16.09 -5.37
C LEU A 247 -9.11 -16.29 -3.86
N PRO A 248 -9.45 -17.47 -3.30
CA PRO A 248 -9.25 -17.74 -1.89
C PRO A 248 -7.75 -17.84 -1.57
N MET A 249 -7.28 -17.08 -0.60
CA MET A 249 -5.87 -17.08 -0.20
C MET A 249 -5.72 -17.51 1.26
N THR A 250 -4.74 -18.39 1.53
CA THR A 250 -4.43 -18.88 2.90
C THR A 250 -3.25 -18.14 3.54
N LYS A 251 -2.50 -17.35 2.76
CA LYS A 251 -1.40 -16.51 3.25
C LYS A 251 -1.89 -15.52 4.31
N LYS A 252 -1.10 -15.35 5.37
CA LYS A 252 -1.35 -14.37 6.44
C LYS A 252 -1.57 -12.99 5.82
N GLY A 253 -2.64 -12.29 6.21
CA GLY A 253 -3.06 -11.02 5.62
C GLY A 253 -4.19 -11.15 4.59
N LEU A 254 -4.02 -11.97 3.53
CA LEU A 254 -5.01 -12.09 2.43
C LEU A 254 -6.28 -12.87 2.80
N PHE A 255 -6.23 -13.69 3.85
CA PHE A 255 -7.38 -14.49 4.28
C PHE A 255 -8.61 -13.63 4.65
N LYS A 256 -8.43 -12.37 5.10
CA LYS A 256 -9.56 -11.45 5.34
C LYS A 256 -10.41 -11.20 4.10
N GLY A 257 -9.80 -11.24 2.91
CA GLY A 257 -10.53 -11.17 1.65
C GLY A 257 -11.52 -12.32 1.47
N ASN A 258 -11.17 -13.53 1.94
CA ASN A 258 -12.07 -14.69 1.91
C ASN A 258 -13.28 -14.46 2.81
N VAL A 259 -13.06 -13.87 3.99
CA VAL A 259 -14.14 -13.51 4.91
C VAL A 259 -15.09 -12.51 4.25
N MET A 260 -14.55 -11.44 3.66
CA MET A 260 -15.34 -10.43 2.95
C MET A 260 -16.14 -11.02 1.78
N ASN A 261 -15.57 -11.99 1.05
CA ASN A 261 -16.27 -12.68 -0.05
C ASN A 261 -17.57 -13.36 0.37
N ARG A 262 -17.74 -13.68 1.65
CA ARG A 262 -18.97 -14.30 2.16
C ARG A 262 -20.18 -13.36 2.14
N PHE A 263 -20.01 -12.08 1.82
CA PHE A 263 -21.06 -11.07 1.79
C PHE A 263 -21.47 -10.64 0.37
N VAL A 264 -20.77 -11.10 -0.67
CA VAL A 264 -21.05 -10.75 -2.07
C VAL A 264 -22.22 -11.59 -2.62
N ASP A 265 -23.29 -10.96 -3.07
CA ASP A 265 -24.49 -11.63 -3.60
C ASP A 265 -24.35 -11.92 -5.10
N TYR A 266 -23.55 -12.94 -5.44
CA TYR A 266 -23.32 -13.39 -6.82
C TYR A 266 -24.59 -13.77 -7.59
N LYS A 267 -25.75 -13.94 -6.93
CA LYS A 267 -27.03 -14.21 -7.60
C LYS A 267 -27.61 -12.96 -8.28
N LYS A 268 -27.05 -11.79 -7.98
CA LYS A 268 -27.46 -10.49 -8.53
C LYS A 268 -26.22 -9.78 -9.09
N PRO A 269 -25.85 -10.03 -10.36
CA PRO A 269 -24.58 -9.58 -10.93
C PRO A 269 -24.30 -8.08 -10.75
N ASP A 270 -25.27 -7.22 -11.06
CA ASP A 270 -25.10 -5.77 -10.90
C ASP A 270 -24.87 -5.37 -9.45
N GLN A 271 -25.60 -5.99 -8.51
CA GLN A 271 -25.42 -5.74 -7.08
C GLN A 271 -24.05 -6.25 -6.62
N ALA A 272 -23.66 -7.47 -7.01
CA ALA A 272 -22.36 -8.05 -6.67
C ALA A 272 -21.21 -7.19 -7.19
N TYR A 273 -21.31 -6.66 -8.41
CA TYR A 273 -20.32 -5.75 -8.96
C TYR A 273 -20.16 -4.49 -8.10
N GLN A 274 -21.27 -3.84 -7.74
CA GLN A 274 -21.25 -2.67 -6.85
C GLN A 274 -20.72 -3.01 -5.45
N GLN A 275 -20.97 -4.23 -4.95
CA GLN A 275 -20.37 -4.69 -3.70
C GLN A 275 -18.86 -4.81 -3.81
N ILE A 276 -18.33 -5.36 -4.91
CA ILE A 276 -16.88 -5.47 -5.15
C ILE A 276 -16.22 -4.09 -5.24
N VAL A 277 -16.83 -3.15 -5.97
CA VAL A 277 -16.38 -1.75 -6.04
C VAL A 277 -16.26 -1.17 -4.62
N SER A 278 -17.34 -1.26 -3.84
CA SER A 278 -17.37 -0.73 -2.47
C SER A 278 -16.35 -1.40 -1.53
N ILE A 279 -16.15 -2.71 -1.65
CA ILE A 279 -15.13 -3.45 -0.87
C ILE A 279 -13.73 -2.88 -1.13
N TYR A 280 -13.39 -2.61 -2.39
CA TYR A 280 -12.09 -2.06 -2.75
C TYR A 280 -11.93 -0.59 -2.36
N ASP A 281 -12.97 0.23 -2.54
CA ASP A 281 -12.94 1.64 -2.13
C ASP A 281 -12.60 1.77 -0.65
N HIS A 282 -13.20 0.92 0.19
CA HIS A 282 -13.00 0.91 1.64
C HIS A 282 -11.90 -0.04 2.12
N LEU A 283 -11.04 -0.57 1.24
CA LEU A 283 -10.02 -1.57 1.60
C LEU A 283 -9.17 -1.14 2.81
N GLY A 284 -8.76 0.13 2.86
CA GLY A 284 -7.94 0.66 3.95
C GLY A 284 -8.64 0.65 5.31
N GLU A 285 -9.97 0.69 5.34
CA GLU A 285 -10.77 0.75 6.57
C GLU A 285 -10.94 -0.63 7.19
N TRP A 286 -11.37 -1.62 6.40
CA TRP A 286 -11.67 -2.94 6.93
C TRP A 286 -10.46 -3.88 6.94
N ALA A 287 -9.43 -3.66 6.13
CA ALA A 287 -8.24 -4.52 6.12
C ALA A 287 -7.46 -4.45 7.45
N ALA A 288 -7.54 -3.32 8.16
CA ALA A 288 -6.91 -3.10 9.46
C ALA A 288 -7.68 -3.77 10.62
N SER A 289 -8.98 -4.00 10.48
CA SER A 289 -9.85 -4.58 11.51
C SER A 289 -9.49 -6.02 11.87
N ASP A 290 -9.83 -6.48 13.07
CA ASP A 290 -9.73 -7.90 13.41
C ASP A 290 -10.78 -8.74 12.66
N TRP A 291 -10.84 -10.05 12.93
CA TRP A 291 -11.77 -10.94 12.23
C TRP A 291 -13.24 -10.56 12.43
N ALA A 292 -13.62 -10.16 13.65
CA ALA A 292 -14.98 -9.73 13.95
C ALA A 292 -15.28 -8.41 13.25
N GLY A 293 -14.34 -7.47 13.26
CA GLY A 293 -14.50 -6.18 12.62
C GLY A 293 -14.67 -6.26 11.10
N VAL A 294 -14.21 -7.31 10.41
CA VAL A 294 -14.55 -7.52 8.98
C VAL A 294 -16.04 -7.85 8.80
N PHE A 295 -16.64 -8.64 9.70
CA PHE A 295 -18.08 -8.93 9.68
C PHE A 295 -18.88 -7.67 10.01
N ASP A 296 -18.53 -6.99 11.10
CA ASP A 296 -19.21 -5.77 11.54
C ASP A 296 -19.13 -4.70 10.44
N PHE A 297 -17.98 -4.54 9.79
CA PHE A 297 -17.85 -3.61 8.67
C PHE A 297 -18.77 -3.98 7.50
N ALA A 298 -18.79 -5.26 7.10
CA ALA A 298 -19.63 -5.72 6.00
C ALA A 298 -21.14 -5.53 6.30
N GLU A 299 -21.59 -5.86 7.52
CA GLU A 299 -23.01 -5.81 7.88
C GLU A 299 -23.48 -4.42 8.30
N GLU A 300 -22.72 -3.74 9.16
CA GLU A 300 -23.14 -2.48 9.77
C GLU A 300 -22.74 -1.26 8.95
N THR A 301 -21.56 -1.29 8.30
CA THR A 301 -21.05 -0.16 7.52
C THR A 301 -21.48 -0.25 6.06
N LEU A 302 -21.25 -1.39 5.41
CA LEU A 302 -21.61 -1.59 4.01
C LEU A 302 -23.08 -2.03 3.81
N GLY A 303 -23.75 -2.49 4.87
CA GLY A 303 -25.13 -2.97 4.79
C GLY A 303 -25.29 -4.29 4.02
N PHE A 304 -24.20 -5.04 3.84
CA PHE A 304 -24.22 -6.30 3.11
C PHE A 304 -24.83 -7.41 3.95
N LYS A 305 -25.44 -8.38 3.27
CA LYS A 305 -26.01 -9.55 3.91
C LYS A 305 -25.09 -10.74 3.73
N TYR A 306 -24.89 -11.51 4.79
CA TYR A 306 -24.14 -12.76 4.72
C TYR A 306 -24.76 -13.73 3.70
N GLN A 307 -23.96 -14.17 2.73
CA GLN A 307 -24.31 -15.12 1.66
C GLN A 307 -23.71 -16.51 1.88
N GLY A 308 -22.65 -16.60 2.70
CA GLY A 308 -22.03 -17.87 3.06
C GLY A 308 -21.33 -18.57 1.89
N ASN A 309 -20.73 -17.80 0.97
CA ASN A 309 -20.04 -18.20 -0.27
C ASN A 309 -18.83 -19.15 -0.10
N LYS A 310 -18.87 -20.08 0.85
CA LYS A 310 -17.83 -21.08 1.08
C LYS A 310 -17.68 -22.05 -0.10
N ILE A 311 -18.78 -22.39 -0.78
CA ILE A 311 -18.73 -23.21 -2.01
C ILE A 311 -18.00 -22.47 -3.13
N ASN A 312 -18.21 -21.15 -3.24
CA ASN A 312 -17.51 -20.31 -4.19
C ASN A 312 -15.99 -20.36 -3.94
N GLU A 313 -15.57 -20.17 -2.68
CA GLU A 313 -14.17 -20.31 -2.27
C GLU A 313 -13.62 -21.69 -2.65
N THR A 314 -14.31 -22.79 -2.33
CA THR A 314 -13.81 -24.15 -2.64
C THR A 314 -13.64 -24.37 -4.14
N VAL A 315 -14.66 -24.07 -4.95
CA VAL A 315 -14.64 -24.34 -6.40
C VAL A 315 -13.60 -23.47 -7.11
N VAL A 316 -13.53 -22.17 -6.77
CA VAL A 316 -12.53 -21.27 -7.37
C VAL A 316 -11.12 -21.64 -6.92
N GLY A 317 -10.94 -22.05 -5.66
CA GLY A 317 -9.65 -22.53 -5.15
C GLY A 317 -9.16 -23.79 -5.87
N GLU A 318 -10.02 -24.81 -6.02
CA GLU A 318 -9.69 -26.04 -6.76
C GLU A 318 -9.38 -25.77 -8.23
N GLU A 319 -10.11 -24.85 -8.86
CA GLU A 319 -9.85 -24.42 -10.24
C GLU A 319 -8.50 -23.68 -10.34
N ALA A 320 -8.22 -22.76 -9.42
CA ALA A 320 -6.96 -22.02 -9.37
C ALA A 320 -5.78 -22.96 -9.17
N ASP A 321 -5.87 -23.93 -8.26
CA ASP A 321 -4.85 -24.96 -8.05
C ASP A 321 -4.62 -25.78 -9.33
N ALA A 322 -5.69 -26.22 -9.99
CA ALA A 322 -5.60 -26.98 -11.24
C ALA A 322 -5.01 -26.15 -12.39
N ALA A 323 -5.31 -24.85 -12.44
CA ALA A 323 -4.81 -23.91 -13.43
C ALA A 323 -3.43 -23.33 -13.06
N HIS A 324 -2.84 -23.72 -11.94
CA HIS A 324 -1.60 -23.16 -11.37
C HIS A 324 -1.64 -21.65 -11.06
N ILE A 325 -2.83 -21.10 -10.79
CA ILE A 325 -3.02 -19.70 -10.39
C ILE A 325 -2.76 -19.59 -8.89
N THR A 326 -1.56 -19.12 -8.54
CA THR A 326 -1.08 -19.06 -7.13
C THR A 326 -0.96 -17.64 -6.58
N VAL A 327 -1.22 -16.63 -7.42
CA VAL A 327 -1.05 -15.21 -7.10
C VAL A 327 -2.28 -14.39 -7.48
N THR A 328 -2.46 -13.26 -6.80
CA THR A 328 -3.54 -12.29 -7.03
C THR A 328 -2.93 -10.90 -7.11
N PRO A 329 -3.41 -10.01 -8.00
CA PRO A 329 -4.33 -10.33 -9.09
C PRO A 329 -3.68 -11.24 -10.14
N THR A 330 -4.48 -12.12 -10.76
CA THR A 330 -4.15 -12.80 -12.03
C THR A 330 -5.25 -12.48 -13.03
N VAL A 331 -4.90 -11.94 -14.19
CA VAL A 331 -5.80 -11.50 -15.26
C VAL A 331 -5.42 -12.20 -16.55
N ILE A 332 -6.40 -12.73 -17.27
CA ILE A 332 -6.17 -13.53 -18.47
C ILE A 332 -7.02 -12.95 -19.59
N VAL A 333 -6.37 -12.62 -20.71
CA VAL A 333 -7.00 -12.06 -21.91
C VAL A 333 -6.61 -12.93 -23.11
N GLY A 334 -7.51 -13.83 -23.52
CA GLY A 334 -7.16 -14.88 -24.49
C GLY A 334 -6.03 -15.77 -23.96
N ASP A 335 -4.94 -15.88 -24.71
CA ASP A 335 -3.75 -16.67 -24.32
C ASP A 335 -2.74 -15.88 -23.46
N GLN A 336 -2.97 -14.59 -23.23
CA GLN A 336 -2.08 -13.75 -22.44
C GLN A 336 -2.49 -13.77 -20.97
N VAL A 337 -1.50 -13.93 -20.10
CA VAL A 337 -1.67 -14.01 -18.65
C VAL A 337 -0.84 -12.91 -18.01
N PHE A 338 -1.51 -12.07 -17.23
CA PHE A 338 -0.94 -11.00 -16.43
C PHE A 338 -1.12 -11.37 -14.97
N TYR A 339 -0.10 -11.16 -14.15
CA TYR A 339 -0.18 -11.41 -12.71
C TYR A 339 0.87 -10.57 -11.99
N ASP A 340 0.60 -10.24 -10.72
CA ASP A 340 1.55 -9.58 -9.80
C ASP A 340 2.15 -8.25 -10.32
N ASP A 341 1.70 -7.08 -9.80
CA ASP A 341 2.10 -5.74 -10.32
C ASP A 341 1.73 -5.52 -11.80
N LEU A 342 0.57 -6.04 -12.20
CA LEU A 342 0.10 -5.95 -13.57
C LEU A 342 0.03 -4.49 -14.03
N ASP A 343 0.51 -4.23 -15.23
CA ASP A 343 0.32 -2.95 -15.91
C ASP A 343 -1.10 -2.90 -16.48
N SER A 344 -1.95 -2.07 -15.87
CA SER A 344 -3.33 -1.90 -16.28
C SER A 344 -3.46 -1.39 -17.72
N ASP A 345 -2.51 -0.57 -18.19
CA ASP A 345 -2.50 -0.07 -19.56
C ASP A 345 -2.12 -1.17 -20.54
N GLU A 346 -1.20 -2.06 -20.17
CA GLU A 346 -0.85 -3.24 -20.96
C GLU A 346 -2.04 -4.19 -21.10
N VAL A 347 -2.75 -4.47 -19.99
CA VAL A 347 -3.97 -5.30 -20.02
C VAL A 347 -5.01 -4.69 -20.96
N LEU A 348 -5.30 -3.39 -20.82
CA LEU A 348 -6.26 -2.69 -21.68
C LEU A 348 -5.82 -2.65 -23.15
N ALA A 349 -4.52 -2.49 -23.41
CA ALA A 349 -3.97 -2.54 -24.77
C ALA A 349 -4.16 -3.93 -25.39
N THR A 350 -3.89 -5.00 -24.63
CA THR A 350 -4.12 -6.38 -25.09
C THR A 350 -5.59 -6.63 -25.39
N ILE A 351 -6.50 -6.18 -24.55
CA ILE A 351 -7.95 -6.31 -24.80
C ILE A 351 -8.35 -5.62 -26.12
N LYS A 352 -7.81 -4.42 -26.38
CA LYS A 352 -8.15 -3.64 -27.60
C LYS A 352 -7.53 -4.19 -28.88
N ASN A 353 -6.53 -5.06 -28.78
CA ASN A 353 -5.81 -5.64 -29.90
C ASN A 353 -6.35 -7.04 -30.31
N GLN A 354 -7.31 -7.59 -29.57
CA GLN A 354 -8.06 -8.79 -29.93
C GLN A 354 -9.37 -8.40 -30.63
#